data_AF-A0A973N4F8-F1
#
_entry.id   AF-A0A973N4F8-F1
#
_cell.length_a   1.000
_cell.length_b   1.000
_cell.length_c   1.000
_cell.angle_alpha   90.00
_cell.angle_beta   90.00
_cell.angle_gamma   90.00
#
_symmetry.space_group_name_H-M   'P 1'
#
loop_
_entity.id
_entity.type
_entity.pdbx_description
1 polymer ?
#
loop_
_entity_poly.entity_id
_entity_poly.type
_entity_poly.pdbx_seq_one_letter_code
_entity_poly.pdbx_strand_id
1 'polypeptide(L)' 'MPQDKTGDPRQSAGNKLSVLRKHPIFADLEPEALDQLCRYAKHTTVKRGATIAAKGDPGNNLFAV' A
#
# COMPACT_ATOMS: atom_id res chain seq x y z
N MET A 1 -9.29 9.44 20.72
CA MET A 1 -8.64 9.51 19.39
C MET A 1 -7.52 8.47 19.36
N PRO A 2 -7.51 7.44 18.48
CA PRO A 2 -6.39 6.51 18.46
C PRO A 2 -5.76 6.45 17.06
N GLN A 3 -4.75 7.29 16.79
CA GLN A 3 -3.80 7.16 15.67
C GLN A 3 -2.51 7.84 16.18
N ASP A 4 -1.29 7.36 16.03
CA ASP A 4 -0.71 6.56 14.95
C ASP A 4 0.54 5.88 15.53
N LYS A 5 0.68 4.56 15.36
CA LYS A 5 1.89 3.83 15.75
C LYS A 5 2.84 3.93 14.57
N THR A 6 3.56 5.04 14.47
CA THR A 6 4.57 5.32 13.45
C THR A 6 5.64 4.22 13.47
N GLY A 7 5.44 3.18 12.68
CA GLY A 7 6.47 2.21 12.35
C GLY A 7 7.56 2.91 11.53
N ASP A 8 8.83 2.59 11.81
CA ASP A 8 9.99 3.21 11.19
C ASP A 8 9.81 3.28 9.66
N PRO A 9 9.87 4.49 9.04
CA PRO A 9 9.53 4.68 7.63
C PRO A 9 10.39 3.82 6.69
N ARG A 10 11.61 3.46 7.13
CA ARG A 10 12.53 2.60 6.38
C ARG A 10 12.10 1.14 6.36
N GLN A 11 11.53 0.63 7.46
CA GLN A 11 10.95 -0.71 7.52
C GLN A 11 9.64 -0.80 6.73
N SER A 12 8.83 0.27 6.76
CA SER A 12 7.61 0.37 5.96
C SER A 12 7.91 0.43 4.45
N ALA A 13 8.93 1.18 4.03
CA ALA A 13 9.36 1.27 2.63
C ALA A 13 9.83 -0.08 2.06
N GLY A 14 10.66 -0.82 2.81
CA GLY A 14 11.10 -2.17 2.40
C GLY A 14 9.94 -3.16 2.25
N ASN A 15 8.93 -3.08 3.12
CA ASN A 15 7.74 -3.93 3.02
C ASN A 15 6.85 -3.56 1.83
N LYS A 16 6.70 -2.27 1.50
CA LYS A 16 5.92 -1.83 0.32
C LYS A 16 6.53 -2.34 -0.98
N LEU A 17 7.85 -2.21 -1.16
CA LEU A 17 8.54 -2.69 -2.36
C LEU A 17 8.43 -4.20 -2.53
N SER A 18 8.49 -4.95 -1.43
CA SER A 18 8.33 -6.41 -1.45
C SER A 18 6.95 -6.84 -1.93
N VAL A 19 5.89 -6.12 -1.55
CA VAL A 19 4.52 -6.39 -2.02
C VAL A 19 4.38 -6.03 -3.51
N LEU A 20 4.83 -4.84 -3.91
CA LEU A 20 4.72 -4.40 -5.32
C LEU A 20 5.47 -5.35 -6.26
N ARG A 21 6.72 -5.71 -5.94
CA ARG A 21 7.55 -6.61 -6.76
C ARG A 21 6.98 -8.03 -6.91
N LYS A 22 6.15 -8.47 -5.96
CA LYS A 22 5.54 -9.82 -5.98
C LYS A 22 4.18 -9.85 -6.67
N HIS A 23 3.56 -8.68 -6.90
CA HIS A 23 2.23 -8.61 -7.47
C HIS A 23 2.31 -8.61 -9.01
N PRO A 24 1.62 -9.52 -9.71
CA PRO A 24 1.75 -9.68 -11.17
C PRO A 24 1.52 -8.40 -11.98
N ILE A 25 0.61 -7.52 -11.52
CA ILE A 25 0.30 -6.25 -12.20
C ILE A 25 1.50 -5.28 -12.28
N PHE A 26 2.50 -5.44 -11.42
CA PHE A 26 3.68 -4.57 -11.35
C PHE A 26 4.96 -5.32 -11.76
N ALA A 27 4.86 -6.56 -12.24
CA ALA A 27 6.02 -7.39 -12.54
C ALA A 27 6.92 -6.79 -13.62
N ASP A 28 6.32 -6.10 -14.59
CA ASP A 28 7.03 -5.49 -15.73
C ASP A 28 7.42 -4.01 -15.46
N LEU A 29 7.27 -3.52 -14.23
CA LEU A 29 7.69 -2.16 -13.88
C LEU A 29 9.16 -2.12 -13.50
N GLU A 30 9.87 -1.18 -14.10
CA GLU A 30 11.26 -0.88 -13.75
C GLU A 30 11.40 -0.49 -12.26
N PRO A 31 12.55 -0.77 -11.62
CA PRO A 31 12.79 -0.48 -10.21
C PRO A 31 12.49 0.96 -9.80
N GLU A 32 12.81 1.93 -10.66
CA GLU A 32 12.59 3.35 -10.41
C GLU A 32 11.09 3.71 -10.37
N ALA A 33 10.27 3.06 -11.22
CA ALA A 33 8.83 3.22 -11.23
C ALA A 33 8.19 2.62 -9.96
N LEU A 34 8.69 1.47 -9.51
CA LEU A 34 8.28 0.86 -8.24
C LEU A 34 8.64 1.74 -7.04
N ASP A 35 9.83 2.34 -7.04
CA ASP A 35 10.25 3.28 -6.00
C ASP A 35 9.34 4.51 -5.95
N GLN A 36 8.96 5.04 -7.11
CA GLN A 36 7.99 6.14 -7.19
C GLN A 36 6.63 5.74 -6.64
N LEU A 37 6.10 4.57 -7.01
CA LEU A 37 4.84 4.04 -6.46
C LEU A 37 4.92 3.88 -4.94
N CYS A 38 6.03 3.37 -4.41
CA CYS A 38 6.23 3.21 -2.96
C CYS A 38 6.19 4.51 -2.16
N ARG A 39 6.57 5.65 -2.76
CA ARG A 39 6.49 6.97 -2.11
C ARG A 39 5.05 7.41 -1.89
N TYR A 40 4.14 7.07 -2.81
CA TYR A 40 2.72 7.43 -2.71
C TYR A 40 1.87 6.33 -2.06
N ALA A 41 2.32 5.08 -2.10
CA ALA A 41 1.61 3.96 -1.52
C ALA A 41 1.66 3.99 0.03
N LYS A 42 0.54 3.61 0.66
CA LYS A 42 0.48 3.31 2.09
C LYS A 42 0.25 1.82 2.26
N HIS A 43 1.07 1.19 3.11
CA HIS A 43 0.86 -0.19 3.49
C HIS A 43 0.03 -0.21 4.77
N THR A 44 -1.15 -0.80 4.69
CA THR A 44 -2.07 -0.96 5.82
C THR A 44 -2.44 -2.41 5.95
N THR A 45 -2.38 -2.94 7.18
CA THR A 45 -2.94 -4.24 7.52
C THR A 45 -4.36 -4.05 8.05
N VAL A 46 -5.30 -4.85 7.55
CA VAL A 46 -6.70 -4.79 7.95
C VAL A 46 -7.10 -6.06 8.70
N LYS A 47 -7.99 -5.92 9.68
CA LYS A 47 -8.56 -7.07 10.39
C LYS A 47 -9.55 -7.80 9.48
N ARG A 48 -9.67 -9.12 9.65
CA ARG A 48 -10.69 -9.91 8.96
C ARG A 48 -12.08 -9.34 9.22
N GLY A 49 -12.86 -9.15 8.16
CA GLY A 49 -14.21 -8.57 8.23
C GLY A 49 -14.25 -7.05 8.30
N ALA A 50 -13.11 -6.35 8.27
CA ALA A 50 -13.09 -4.90 8.17
C ALA A 50 -13.51 -4.43 6.76
N THR A 51 -14.34 -3.40 6.69
CA THR A 51 -14.70 -2.73 5.43
C THR A 51 -13.52 -1.88 4.94
N ILE A 52 -13.05 -2.13 3.72
CA ILE A 52 -11.93 -1.39 3.08
C ILE A 52 -12.44 -0.22 2.22
N ALA A 53 -13.58 -0.42 1.56
CA ALA A 53 -14.30 0.61 0.81
C ALA A 53 -15.81 0.35 0.93
N ALA A 54 -16.61 1.41 0.99
CA ALA A 54 -18.06 1.38 1.04
C ALA A 54 -18.68 2.10 -0.16
N LYS A 55 -19.92 1.73 -0.50
CA LYS A 55 -20.66 2.42 -1.55
C LYS A 55 -20.89 3.88 -1.15
N GLY A 56 -20.52 4.81 -2.04
CA GLY A 56 -20.59 6.24 -1.79
C GLY A 56 -19.26 6.86 -1.37
N ASP A 57 -18.24 6.04 -1.06
CA ASP A 57 -16.88 6.55 -0.86
C ASP A 57 -16.34 7.15 -2.17
N PRO A 58 -15.54 8.24 -2.10
CA PRO A 58 -14.87 8.78 -3.27
C PRO A 58 -13.97 7.74 -3.96
N GLY A 59 -14.10 7.60 -5.28
CA GLY A 59 -13.30 6.68 -6.10
C GLY A 59 -11.89 7.18 -6.40
N ASN A 60 -11.20 7.74 -5.41
CA ASN A 60 -9.87 8.36 -5.57
C ASN A 60 -8.71 7.48 -5.09
N ASN A 61 -8.99 6.26 -4.63
CA ASN A 61 -7.98 5.33 -4.11
C ASN A 61 -7.98 4.01 -4.90
N LEU A 62 -6.78 3.44 -5.05
CA LEU A 62 -6.55 2.09 -5.59
C LEU A 62 -6.01 1.19 -4.47
N PHE A 63 -6.52 -0.04 -4.39
CA PHE A 63 -6.05 -1.06 -3.46
C PHE A 63 -5.49 -2.25 -4.26
N ALA A 64 -4.30 -2.71 -3.88
CA ALA A 64 -3.67 -3.94 -4.39
C ALA A 64 -3.38 -4.87 -3.21
N VAL A 65 -3.59 -6.17 -3.39
CA VAL A 65 -3.53 -7.21 -2.33
C VAL A 65 -2.57 -8.31 -2.70
#